data_AF-A0A935QUB4-F1
#
_entry.id   AF-A0A935QUB4-F1
#
_cell.length_a   1.000
_cell.length_b   1.000
_cell.length_c   1.000
_cell.angle_alpha   90.00
_cell.angle_beta   90.00
_cell.angle_gamma   90.00
#
_symmetry.space_group_name_H-M   'P 1'
#
loop_
_entity.id
_entity.type
_entity.pdbx_description
1 polymer ?
#
loop_
_entity_poly.entity_id
_entity_poly.type
_entity_poly.pdbx_seq_one_letter_code
_entity_poly.pdbx_strand_id
1 'polypeptide(L)' 'MGLALVACGDKDGDDSSVINDMYGVPDTGWVDDDGDGVAVRDGDCDDNNAAVYPGALETTDDGLDSNCDGDDNT' A
#
# COMPACT_ATOMS: atom_id res chain seq x y z
N MET A 1 13.59 -12.91 -15.82
CA MET A 1 13.33 -11.78 -16.75
C MET A 1 11.88 -11.43 -16.50
N GLY A 2 11.61 -10.20 -16.07
CA GLY A 2 10.27 -9.77 -15.68
C GLY A 2 10.08 -9.98 -14.18
N LEU A 3 9.57 -9.03 -13.41
CA LEU A 3 9.08 -7.70 -13.75
C LEU A 3 9.53 -6.78 -12.60
N ALA A 4 9.61 -5.47 -12.85
CA ALA A 4 9.77 -4.53 -11.74
C ALA A 4 8.59 -4.78 -10.81
N LEU A 5 8.86 -5.38 -9.65
CA LEU A 5 7.89 -5.48 -8.57
C LEU A 5 7.40 -4.05 -8.38
N VAL A 6 6.13 -3.77 -8.68
CA VAL A 6 5.47 -2.63 -8.09
C VAL A 6 5.24 -3.08 -6.66
N ALA A 7 6.33 -3.12 -5.87
CA ALA A 7 6.23 -3.06 -4.43
C ALA A 7 5.32 -1.86 -4.22
N CYS A 8 4.12 -2.16 -3.74
CA CYS A 8 3.15 -1.18 -3.34
C CYS A 8 3.93 -0.05 -2.63
N GLY A 9 3.98 1.03 -3.37
CA GLY A 9 4.71 2.22 -3.05
C GLY A 9 3.73 3.25 -3.48
N ASP A 10 2.96 3.71 -2.49
CA ASP A 10 2.32 5.02 -2.37
C ASP A 10 2.44 5.74 -3.72
N LYS A 11 1.53 5.44 -4.66
CA LYS A 11 1.64 5.96 -6.03
C LYS A 11 1.42 7.47 -6.07
N ASP A 12 1.10 8.07 -4.94
CA ASP A 12 1.00 9.50 -4.69
C ASP A 12 2.26 10.12 -4.05
N GLY A 13 3.25 9.31 -3.66
CA GLY A 13 4.51 9.79 -3.10
C GLY A 13 4.43 10.24 -1.65
N ASP A 14 3.50 9.68 -0.85
CA ASP A 14 3.52 9.81 0.61
C ASP A 14 4.54 8.87 1.28
N ASP A 15 5.77 8.99 0.81
CA ASP A 15 6.92 8.32 1.39
C ASP A 15 7.30 9.05 2.69
N SER A 16 6.47 8.97 3.74
CA SER A 16 6.75 9.41 5.12
C SER A 16 7.34 10.82 5.28
N SER A 17 7.16 11.70 4.27
CA SER A 17 7.91 12.96 4.14
C SER A 17 7.04 14.14 3.73
N VAL A 18 5.77 13.93 3.37
CA VAL A 18 4.87 15.00 2.91
C VAL A 18 3.79 15.26 3.95
N ILE A 19 4.11 16.22 4.82
CA ILE A 19 3.20 16.82 5.81
C ILE A 19 2.02 17.60 5.19
N ASN A 20 1.33 17.11 4.15
CA ASN A 20 0.01 17.60 3.71
C ASN A 20 -0.54 16.74 2.55
N ASP A 21 -1.34 15.73 2.87
CA ASP A 21 -2.37 15.25 1.95
C ASP A 21 -3.61 16.20 1.98
N MET A 22 -4.50 16.07 0.99
CA MET A 22 -5.53 16.98 0.46
C MET A 22 -6.61 17.47 1.45
N TYR A 23 -6.43 17.27 2.76
CA TYR A 23 -7.22 17.86 3.84
C TYR A 23 -6.39 18.57 4.94
N GLY A 24 -5.06 18.66 4.80
CA GLY A 24 -4.21 19.30 5.80
C GLY A 24 -4.13 18.55 7.13
N VAL A 25 -4.44 17.25 7.10
CA VAL A 25 -4.10 16.31 8.17
C VAL A 25 -2.71 15.76 7.85
N PRO A 26 -1.75 15.81 8.79
CA PRO A 26 -0.50 15.09 8.60
C PRO A 26 -0.84 13.61 8.48
N ASP A 27 -0.47 12.98 7.36
CA ASP A 27 -0.42 11.53 7.37
C ASP A 27 0.63 11.12 8.40
N THR A 28 0.17 10.27 9.30
CA THR A 28 0.97 9.77 10.41
C THR A 28 1.04 8.25 10.34
N GLY A 29 0.55 7.65 9.25
CA GLY A 29 0.34 6.23 9.06
C GLY A 29 -0.73 5.62 9.97
N TRP A 30 -1.48 6.43 10.73
CA TRP A 30 -2.54 5.93 11.62
C TRP A 30 -3.94 5.99 11.01
N VAL A 31 -4.06 6.60 9.84
CA VAL A 31 -5.31 6.69 9.10
C VAL A 31 -5.33 5.53 8.11
N ASP A 32 -6.49 4.88 8.04
CA ASP A 32 -6.86 3.89 7.04
C ASP A 32 -7.76 4.65 6.04
N ASP A 33 -7.18 5.10 4.92
CA ASP A 33 -7.85 6.02 3.98
C ASP A 33 -8.78 5.27 3.02
N ASP A 34 -8.42 4.05 2.63
CA ASP A 34 -9.24 3.20 1.76
C ASP A 34 -10.32 2.38 2.49
N GLY A 35 -10.19 2.22 3.81
CA GLY A 35 -11.17 1.59 4.68
C GLY A 35 -11.14 0.06 4.69
N ASP A 36 -10.00 -0.59 4.44
CA ASP A 36 -9.87 -2.04 4.58
C ASP A 36 -9.61 -2.54 6.01
N GLY A 37 -9.33 -1.60 6.93
CA GLY A 37 -9.06 -1.88 8.33
C GLY A 37 -7.58 -1.99 8.69
N VAL A 38 -6.66 -1.70 7.76
CA VAL A 38 -5.21 -1.66 7.96
C VAL A 38 -4.71 -0.27 7.55
N ALA A 39 -4.05 0.42 8.48
CA ALA A 39 -3.37 1.67 8.13
C ALA A 39 -1.94 1.38 7.67
N VAL A 40 -1.30 2.33 6.99
CA VAL A 40 0.11 2.22 6.53
C VAL A 40 1.06 1.78 7.65
N ARG A 41 0.87 2.32 8.87
CA ARG A 41 1.71 1.94 10.02
C ARG A 41 1.56 0.48 10.46
N ASP A 42 0.42 -0.12 10.18
CA ASP A 42 0.11 -1.51 10.48
C ASP A 42 0.52 -2.47 9.34
N GLY A 43 1.08 -1.93 8.25
CA GLY A 43 1.72 -2.69 7.18
C GLY A 43 1.00 -2.66 5.83
N ASP A 44 -0.05 -1.86 5.69
CA ASP A 44 -0.61 -1.52 4.38
C ASP A 44 0.39 -0.68 3.57
N CYS A 45 0.43 -0.92 2.27
CA CYS A 45 1.37 -0.32 1.35
C CYS A 45 0.71 0.30 0.11
N ASP A 46 -0.62 0.28 0.03
CA ASP A 46 -1.40 1.07 -0.94
C ASP A 46 -2.67 1.59 -0.24
N ASP A 47 -2.51 2.65 0.56
CA ASP A 47 -3.55 3.27 1.42
C ASP A 47 -4.76 3.86 0.67
N ASN A 48 -4.76 3.77 -0.65
CA ASN A 48 -5.82 4.21 -1.55
C ASN A 48 -6.60 3.02 -2.15
N ASN A 49 -6.26 1.79 -1.80
CA ASN A 49 -6.78 0.58 -2.43
C ASN A 49 -7.03 -0.56 -1.45
N ALA A 50 -8.27 -0.61 -0.94
CA ALA A 50 -8.73 -1.59 0.04
C ALA A 50 -8.67 -3.08 -0.37
N ALA A 51 -8.17 -3.38 -1.57
CA ALA A 51 -7.86 -4.73 -2.03
C ALA A 51 -6.38 -5.12 -1.81
N VAL A 52 -5.53 -4.19 -1.40
CA VAL A 52 -4.11 -4.36 -1.16
C VAL A 52 -3.88 -4.15 0.33
N TYR A 53 -3.58 -5.22 1.06
CA TYR A 53 -3.30 -5.17 2.49
C TYR A 53 -2.61 -6.45 2.95
N PRO A 54 -1.97 -6.44 4.14
CA PRO A 54 -1.41 -7.62 4.76
C PRO A 54 -2.36 -8.82 4.78
N GLY A 55 -2.08 -9.82 3.94
CA GLY A 55 -2.89 -11.03 3.83
C GLY A 55 -4.09 -10.94 2.88
N ALA A 56 -4.17 -9.94 2.02
CA ALA A 56 -5.07 -9.94 0.88
C ALA A 56 -4.78 -11.12 -0.07
N LEU A 57 -5.72 -11.41 -0.96
CA LEU A 57 -5.55 -12.48 -1.94
C LEU A 57 -4.63 -11.99 -3.07
N GLU A 58 -3.48 -12.64 -3.20
CA GLU A 58 -2.55 -12.42 -4.30
C GLU A 58 -3.01 -13.08 -5.61
N THR A 59 -2.62 -12.43 -6.71
CA THR A 59 -2.70 -13.04 -8.04
C THR A 59 -1.29 -13.23 -8.57
N THR A 60 -0.79 -14.46 -8.46
CA THR A 60 0.56 -14.83 -8.89
C THR A 60 0.96 -14.30 -10.28
N ASP A 61 2.11 -13.62 -10.33
CA ASP A 61 2.77 -13.10 -11.54
C ASP A 61 1.93 -12.04 -12.31
N ASP A 62 1.04 -11.30 -11.64
CA ASP A 62 0.29 -10.19 -12.24
C ASP A 62 1.01 -8.83 -12.17
N GLY A 63 2.11 -8.77 -11.41
CA GLY A 63 2.95 -7.59 -11.21
C GLY A 63 2.55 -6.69 -10.05
N LEU A 64 1.60 -7.10 -9.21
CA LEU A 64 1.11 -6.38 -8.03
C LEU A 64 1.29 -7.24 -6.76
N ASP A 65 2.11 -6.76 -5.83
CA ASP A 65 2.12 -7.29 -4.45
C ASP A 65 0.85 -6.81 -3.74
N SER A 66 -0.17 -7.68 -3.71
CA SER A 66 -1.48 -7.38 -3.12
C SER A 66 -1.50 -7.68 -1.62
N ASN A 67 -0.64 -8.60 -1.16
CA ASN A 67 -0.65 -9.04 0.24
C ASN A 67 0.39 -8.33 1.12
N CYS A 68 1.13 -7.38 0.55
CA CYS A 68 2.14 -6.55 1.20
C CYS A 68 3.29 -7.37 1.81
N ASP A 69 3.62 -8.54 1.23
CA ASP A 69 4.67 -9.42 1.75
C ASP A 69 6.05 -9.18 1.13
N GLY A 70 6.13 -8.29 0.13
CA GLY A 70 7.35 -7.90 -0.56
C GLY A 70 7.70 -8.78 -1.75
N ASP A 71 6.84 -9.73 -2.11
CA ASP A 71 6.92 -10.56 -3.30
C ASP A 71 5.55 -10.57 -4.04
N ASP A 72 5.56 -10.96 -5.31
CA ASP A 72 4.34 -11.26 -6.09
C ASP A 72 4.42 -12.74 -6.41
N ASN A 73 3.93 -13.59 -5.50
CA ASN A 73 4.25 -15.03 -5.56
C ASN A 73 3.16 -16.00 -5.08
N THR A 74 2.00 -15.52 -4.62
CA THR A 74 0.93 -16.39 -4.09
C THR A 74 -0.44 -16.18 -4.73
#